data_AF-P68176-F1
#
_entry.id   AF-P68176-F1
#
_cell.length_a   1.000
_cell.length_b   1.000
_cell.length_c   1.000
_cell.angle_alpha   90.00
_cell.angle_beta   90.00
_cell.angle_gamma   90.00
#
_symmetry.space_group_name_H-M   'P 1'
#
loop_
_entity.id
_entity.type
_entity.pdbx_description
1 polymer ?
#
loop_
_entity_poly.entity_id
_entity_poly.type
_entity_poly.pdbx_seq_one_letter_code
_entity_poly.pdbx_strand_id
1 'polypeptide(L)'
;MAATAEVIPAGEVIACHTVEDWNNKLKAAKESNKLIVIDFTAVWCPPCRFIAPIFVELAKKHLDVVFFKVDVDELATVAQEFDVQAMPTFVYMKGEEKLDKVVGAAKEEIEAKLLKHSQVAAA
;
A
#
# COMPACT_ATOMS: atom_id res chain seq x y z
N MET A 1 -3.45 -13.24 24.98
CA MET A 1 -3.76 -13.99 23.76
C MET A 1 -2.74 -13.56 22.72
N ALA A 2 -1.77 -14.42 22.38
CA ALA A 2 -0.84 -14.10 21.31
C ALA A 2 -1.63 -14.17 20.00
N ALA A 3 -1.83 -13.03 19.34
CA ALA A 3 -2.26 -13.03 17.95
C ALA A 3 -1.22 -13.87 17.20
N THR A 4 -1.68 -14.88 16.46
CA THR A 4 -0.85 -15.57 15.47
C THR A 4 -0.12 -14.49 14.68
N ALA A 5 1.21 -14.49 14.73
CA ALA A 5 2.01 -13.53 13.99
C ALA A 5 1.76 -13.80 12.51
N GLU A 6 0.81 -13.09 11.92
CA GLU A 6 0.63 -13.10 10.48
C GLU A 6 1.89 -12.51 9.85
N VAL A 7 2.53 -13.33 9.03
CA VAL A 7 3.77 -12.97 8.37
C VAL A 7 3.40 -12.10 7.18
N ILE A 8 3.77 -10.82 7.25
CA ILE A 8 3.69 -9.91 6.10
C ILE A 8 4.86 -10.24 5.16
N PRO A 9 4.61 -10.75 3.95
CA PRO A 9 5.67 -11.10 3.01
C PRO A 9 6.40 -9.83 2.56
N ALA A 10 7.73 -9.90 2.48
CA ALA A 10 8.55 -8.84 1.89
C ALA A 10 8.78 -9.16 0.40
N GLY A 11 8.89 -8.12 -0.44
CA GLY A 11 9.16 -8.32 -1.86
C GLY A 11 7.93 -8.50 -2.75
N GLU A 12 6.73 -8.44 -2.18
CA GLU A 12 5.47 -8.76 -2.86
C GLU A 12 4.41 -7.69 -2.63
N VAL A 13 3.46 -7.59 -3.55
CA VAL A 13 2.26 -6.74 -3.40
C VAL A 13 1.16 -7.59 -2.81
N ILE A 14 0.72 -7.25 -1.61
CA ILE A 14 -0.29 -7.97 -0.86
C ILE A 14 -1.67 -7.50 -1.31
N ALA A 15 -2.38 -8.35 -2.03
CA ALA A 15 -3.77 -8.09 -2.39
C ALA A 15 -4.70 -8.56 -1.25
N CYS A 16 -5.56 -7.65 -0.78
CA CYS A 16 -6.60 -7.97 0.20
C CYS A 16 -7.97 -7.96 -0.50
N HIS A 17 -8.77 -8.99 -0.25
CA HIS A 17 -10.06 -9.21 -0.92
C HIS A 17 -11.26 -9.24 0.04
N THR A 18 -11.01 -9.22 1.36
CA THR A 18 -12.05 -9.10 2.38
C THR A 18 -11.62 -8.07 3.43
N VAL A 19 -12.60 -7.47 4.12
CA VAL A 19 -12.34 -6.50 5.19
C VAL A 19 -11.61 -7.15 6.37
N GLU A 20 -11.89 -8.41 6.67
CA GLU A 20 -11.18 -9.17 7.71
C GLU A 20 -9.70 -9.34 7.36
N ASP A 21 -9.41 -9.82 6.15
CA ASP A 21 -8.05 -10.00 5.64
C ASP A 21 -7.27 -8.67 5.61
N TRP A 22 -7.92 -7.60 5.16
CA TRP A 22 -7.39 -6.24 5.20
C TRP A 22 -7.00 -5.82 6.62
N ASN A 23 -7.93 -5.91 7.58
CA ASN A 23 -7.71 -5.46 8.95
C ASN A 23 -6.58 -6.23 9.64
N ASN A 24 -6.56 -7.54 9.45
CA ASN A 24 -5.57 -8.45 10.02
C ASN A 24 -4.16 -8.14 9.49
N LYS A 25 -4.01 -8.07 8.17
CA LYS A 25 -2.72 -7.77 7.53
C LYS A 25 -2.26 -6.32 7.77
N LEU A 26 -3.17 -5.35 7.72
CA LEU A 26 -2.84 -3.96 8.02
C LEU A 26 -2.33 -3.83 9.47
N LYS A 27 -2.98 -4.50 10.42
CA LYS A 27 -2.53 -4.51 11.82
C LYS A 27 -1.10 -5.06 11.96
N ALA A 28 -0.82 -6.23 11.39
CA ALA A 28 0.51 -6.82 11.42
C ALA A 28 1.56 -5.91 10.74
N ALA A 29 1.20 -5.26 9.62
CA ALA A 29 2.07 -4.30 8.94
C ALA A 29 2.36 -3.07 9.81
N LYS A 30 1.36 -2.51 10.51
CA LYS A 30 1.52 -1.37 11.42
C LYS A 30 2.44 -1.71 12.60
N GLU A 31 2.33 -2.92 13.17
CA GLU A 31 3.16 -3.41 14.26
C GLU A 31 4.63 -3.61 13.83
N SER A 32 4.90 -3.81 12.52
CA SER A 32 6.26 -3.97 12.00
C SER A 32 7.09 -2.68 11.96
N ASN A 33 6.47 -1.51 12.19
CA ASN A 33 7.09 -0.17 12.09
C ASN A 33 7.78 0.12 10.74
N LYS A 34 7.44 -0.64 9.70
CA LYS A 34 7.83 -0.39 8.32
C LYS A 34 6.96 0.70 7.70
N LEU A 35 7.45 1.33 6.64
CA LEU A 35 6.59 2.12 5.76
C LEU A 35 5.59 1.17 5.09
N ILE A 36 4.34 1.62 4.99
CA ILE A 36 3.26 0.93 4.29
C ILE A 36 2.84 1.80 3.12
N VAL A 37 2.76 1.23 1.93
CA VAL A 37 2.24 1.88 0.73
C VAL A 37 1.06 1.09 0.20
N ILE A 38 -0.08 1.76 0.03
CA ILE A 38 -1.34 1.13 -0.39
C ILE A 38 -1.72 1.68 -1.76
N ASP A 39 -1.84 0.81 -2.78
CA ASP A 39 -2.43 1.10 -4.08
C ASP A 39 -3.95 0.81 -4.03
N PHE A 40 -4.75 1.86 -3.97
CA PHE A 40 -6.19 1.76 -4.18
C PHE A 40 -6.49 1.78 -5.68
N THR A 41 -6.98 0.66 -6.18
CA THR A 41 -7.07 0.34 -7.61
C THR A 41 -8.48 -0.07 -8.01
N ALA A 42 -8.71 -0.27 -9.31
CA ALA A 42 -9.94 -0.89 -9.82
C ALA A 42 -9.67 -1.64 -11.14
N VAL A 43 -10.38 -2.73 -11.39
CA VAL A 43 -10.23 -3.55 -12.62
C VAL A 43 -10.46 -2.75 -13.90
N TRP A 44 -11.43 -1.83 -13.86
CA TRP A 44 -11.86 -1.02 -14.99
C TRP A 44 -10.97 0.21 -15.22
N CYS A 45 -10.02 0.50 -14.33
CA CYS A 45 -9.17 1.70 -14.37
C CYS A 45 -7.96 1.50 -15.30
N PRO A 46 -7.87 2.19 -16.46
CA PRO A 46 -6.73 2.03 -17.37
C PRO A 46 -5.39 2.55 -16.80
N PRO A 47 -5.32 3.71 -16.11
CA PRO A 47 -4.08 4.16 -15.46
C PRO A 47 -3.54 3.16 -14.43
N CYS A 48 -4.44 2.42 -13.75
CA CYS A 48 -4.07 1.39 -12.80
C CYS A 48 -3.29 0.24 -13.46
N ARG A 49 -3.66 -0.14 -14.69
CA ARG A 49 -2.95 -1.18 -15.46
C ARG A 49 -1.53 -0.76 -15.84
N PHE A 50 -1.32 0.53 -16.08
CA PHE A 50 0.01 1.07 -16.40
C PHE A 50 0.95 1.03 -15.20
N ILE A 51 0.45 1.41 -14.02
CA ILE A 51 1.30 1.53 -12.82
C ILE A 51 1.48 0.21 -12.06
N ALA A 52 0.55 -0.75 -12.19
CA ALA A 52 0.61 -2.01 -11.45
C ALA A 52 1.94 -2.79 -11.62
N PRO A 53 2.51 -2.96 -12.84
CA PRO A 53 3.82 -3.62 -12.99
C PRO A 53 4.94 -2.90 -12.27
N ILE A 54 4.92 -1.56 -12.29
CA ILE A 54 5.92 -0.72 -11.62
C ILE A 54 5.79 -0.88 -10.10
N PHE A 55 4.56 -0.89 -9.57
CA PHE A 55 4.31 -1.09 -8.15
C PHE A 55 4.84 -2.47 -7.67
N VAL A 56 4.70 -3.51 -8.48
CA VAL A 56 5.31 -4.83 -8.23
C VAL A 56 6.83 -4.78 -8.25
N GLU A 57 7.45 -4.03 -9.18
CA GLU A 57 8.91 -3.86 -9.19
C GLU A 57 9.42 -3.10 -7.96
N LEU A 58 8.68 -2.10 -7.48
CA LEU A 58 9.00 -1.37 -6.25
C LEU A 58 8.93 -2.29 -5.04
N ALA A 59 7.89 -3.12 -4.94
CA ALA A 59 7.76 -4.11 -3.87
C ALA A 59 8.99 -5.04 -3.79
N LYS A 60 9.49 -5.51 -4.93
CA LYS A 60 10.68 -6.36 -5.01
C LYS A 60 11.98 -5.65 -4.61
N LYS A 61 12.09 -4.33 -4.86
CA LYS A 61 13.30 -3.54 -4.58
C LYS A 61 13.36 -3.04 -3.14
N HIS A 62 12.22 -2.84 -2.49
CA HIS A 62 12.09 -2.22 -1.17
C HIS A 62 11.55 -3.22 -0.14
N LEU A 63 12.38 -4.18 0.28
CA LEU A 63 11.99 -5.27 1.21
C LEU A 63 11.68 -4.79 2.64
N ASP A 64 12.07 -3.56 2.95
CA ASP A 64 11.81 -2.82 4.18
C ASP A 64 10.46 -2.07 4.15
N VAL A 65 9.75 -2.09 3.03
CA VAL A 65 8.45 -1.46 2.84
C VAL A 65 7.38 -2.52 2.58
N VAL A 66 6.19 -2.32 3.14
CA VAL A 66 5.03 -3.18 2.92
C VAL A 66 4.15 -2.58 1.83
N PHE A 67 3.82 -3.37 0.82
CA PHE A 67 3.01 -2.93 -0.31
C PHE A 67 1.67 -3.64 -0.29
N PHE A 68 0.58 -2.88 -0.22
CA PHE A 68 -0.79 -3.38 -0.34
C PHE A 68 -1.41 -2.95 -1.65
N LYS A 69 -2.31 -3.77 -2.16
CA LYS A 69 -3.26 -3.42 -3.21
C LYS A 69 -4.67 -3.67 -2.72
N VAL A 70 -5.53 -2.69 -2.88
CA VAL A 70 -6.94 -2.72 -2.47
C VAL A 70 -7.78 -2.39 -3.70
N ASP A 71 -8.60 -3.34 -4.15
CA ASP A 71 -9.61 -3.05 -5.15
C ASP A 71 -10.79 -2.31 -4.48
N VAL A 72 -11.12 -1.12 -4.98
CA VAL A 72 -12.16 -0.28 -4.36
C VAL A 72 -13.56 -0.84 -4.54
N ASP A 73 -13.80 -1.67 -5.56
CA ASP A 73 -15.10 -2.31 -5.78
C ASP A 73 -15.30 -3.47 -4.79
N GLU A 74 -14.22 -4.19 -4.45
CA GLU A 74 -14.27 -5.28 -3.47
C GLU A 74 -14.28 -4.76 -2.02
N LEU A 75 -13.55 -3.68 -1.75
CA LEU A 75 -13.34 -3.14 -0.40
C LEU A 75 -13.76 -1.67 -0.28
N ALA A 76 -14.97 -1.35 -0.73
CA ALA A 76 -15.50 0.02 -0.75
C ALA A 76 -15.42 0.75 0.60
N THR A 77 -15.68 0.06 1.72
CA THR A 77 -15.60 0.67 3.06
C THR A 77 -14.17 1.04 3.44
N VAL A 78 -13.19 0.25 3.01
CA VAL A 78 -11.77 0.53 3.24
C VAL A 78 -11.35 1.74 2.39
N ALA A 79 -11.73 1.78 1.12
CA ALA A 79 -11.47 2.93 0.24
C ALA A 79 -12.06 4.23 0.83
N GLN A 80 -13.26 4.15 1.40
CA GLN A 80 -13.92 5.27 2.09
C GLN A 80 -13.16 5.74 3.34
N GLU A 81 -12.65 4.82 4.18
CA GLU A 81 -11.83 5.16 5.36
C GLU A 81 -10.55 5.93 4.99
N PHE A 82 -10.03 5.67 3.79
CA PHE A 82 -8.86 6.34 3.24
C PHE A 82 -9.17 7.60 2.42
N ASP A 83 -10.44 8.00 2.31
CA ASP A 83 -10.90 9.12 1.48
C ASP A 83 -10.35 9.02 0.04
N VAL A 84 -10.53 7.83 -0.55
CA VAL A 84 -10.17 7.54 -1.93
C VAL A 84 -11.36 7.88 -2.82
N GLN A 85 -11.15 8.79 -3.76
CA GLN A 85 -12.20 9.30 -4.67
C GLN A 85 -11.88 9.05 -6.15
N ALA A 86 -10.66 8.58 -6.45
CA ALA A 86 -10.19 8.30 -7.79
C ALA A 86 -9.13 7.19 -7.77
N MET A 87 -9.02 6.46 -8.87
CA MET A 87 -8.07 5.35 -8.99
C MET A 87 -7.06 5.61 -10.13
N PRO A 88 -5.79 5.23 -9.95
CA PRO A 88 -5.24 4.71 -8.70
C PRO A 88 -5.05 5.84 -7.67
N THR A 89 -5.13 5.53 -6.38
CA THR A 89 -4.67 6.40 -5.30
C THR A 89 -3.67 5.65 -4.44
N PHE A 90 -2.50 6.25 -4.24
CA PHE A 90 -1.44 5.71 -3.40
C PHE A 90 -1.42 6.42 -2.07
N VAL A 91 -1.49 5.66 -0.97
CA VAL A 91 -1.36 6.21 0.39
C VAL A 91 -0.09 5.66 1.03
N TYR A 92 0.71 6.57 1.58
CA TYR A 92 1.93 6.27 2.33
C TYR A 92 1.64 6.44 3.80
N MET A 93 1.93 5.44 4.63
CA MET A 93 1.65 5.52 6.06
C MET A 93 2.66 4.75 6.90
N LYS A 94 2.82 5.17 8.15
CA LYS A 94 3.66 4.47 9.15
C LYS A 94 2.90 4.41 10.46
N GLY A 95 2.61 3.19 10.93
CA GLY A 95 1.67 3.00 12.04
C GLY A 95 0.29 3.57 11.68
N GLU A 96 -0.27 4.43 12.53
CA GLU A 96 -1.56 5.10 12.28
C GLU A 96 -1.44 6.40 11.46
N GLU A 97 -0.23 6.89 11.21
CA GLU A 97 -0.02 8.19 10.57
C GLU A 97 0.02 8.05 9.04
N LYS A 98 -0.89 8.77 8.36
CA LYS A 98 -0.88 8.95 6.90
C LYS A 98 0.13 10.06 6.55
N LEU A 99 1.21 9.71 5.85
CA LEU A 99 2.34 10.58 5.57
C LEU A 99 2.22 11.35 4.25
N ASP A 100 1.65 10.71 3.23
CA ASP A 100 1.46 11.32 1.90
C ASP A 100 0.36 10.57 1.12
N LYS A 101 -0.19 11.23 0.11
CA LYS A 101 -1.18 10.69 -0.82
C LYS A 101 -0.85 11.14 -2.24
N VAL A 102 -0.88 10.22 -3.22
CA VAL A 102 -0.72 10.52 -4.64
C VAL A 102 -1.94 10.01 -5.38
N VAL A 103 -2.60 10.87 -6.16
CA VAL A 103 -3.76 10.49 -6.98
C VAL A 103 -3.32 10.41 -8.43
N GLY A 104 -3.60 9.29 -9.09
CA GLY A 104 -3.23 9.02 -10.47
C GLY A 104 -1.94 8.22 -10.63
N ALA A 105 -1.65 7.83 -11.86
CA ALA A 105 -0.52 6.95 -12.21
C ALA A 105 0.79 7.73 -12.47
N ALA A 106 1.13 8.67 -11.57
CA ALA A 106 2.33 9.50 -11.67
C ALA A 106 3.56 8.74 -11.15
N LYS A 107 4.20 7.94 -12.02
CA LYS A 107 5.34 7.08 -11.66
C LYS A 107 6.41 7.81 -10.85
N GLU A 108 6.92 8.93 -11.35
CA GLU A 108 8.03 9.66 -10.71
C GLU A 108 7.64 10.19 -9.33
N GLU A 109 6.39 10.64 -9.16
CA GLU A 109 5.90 11.10 -7.87
C GLU A 109 5.77 9.94 -6.88
N ILE A 110 5.23 8.80 -7.33
CA ILE A 110 5.08 7.60 -6.49
C ILE A 110 6.44 7.11 -5.97
N GLU A 111 7.44 7.06 -6.85
CA GLU A 111 8.81 6.69 -6.49
C GLU A 111 9.46 7.73 -5.58
N ALA A 112 9.28 9.02 -5.85
CA ALA A 112 9.83 10.09 -5.02
C ALA A 112 9.26 10.08 -3.60
N LYS A 113 7.95 9.87 -3.43
CA LYS A 113 7.30 9.74 -2.11
C LYS A 113 7.76 8.49 -1.38
N LEU A 114 7.93 7.37 -2.09
CA LEU A 114 8.48 6.14 -1.53
C LEU A 114 9.88 6.40 -0.97
N LEU A 115 10.77 7.00 -1.76
CA LEU A 115 12.15 7.31 -1.33
C LEU A 115 12.19 8.32 -0.17
N LYS A 116 11.31 9.33 -0.19
CA LYS A 116 11.18 10.32 0.89
C LYS A 116 10.86 9.66 2.24
N HIS A 117 9.98 8.65 2.25
CA HIS A 117 9.47 8.06 3.50
C HIS A 117 10.13 6.74 3.90
N SER A 118 10.80 6.04 2.97
CA SER A 118 11.54 4.80 3.24
C SER A 118 12.93 5.03 3.85
N GLN A 119 13.45 6.27 3.81
CA GLN A 119 14.73 6.62 4.43
C GLN A 119 14.67 6.52 5.96
N VAL A 120 14.83 5.29 6.47
CA VAL A 120 15.42 5.04 7.79
C VAL A 120 16.91 4.84 7.53
N ALA A 121 17.67 5.93 7.69
CA ALA A 121 19.13 5.97 7.64
C ALA A 121 19.77 5.36 6.38
N ALA A 122 19.77 6.11 5.27
CA ALA A 122 21.00 6.19 4.50
C ALA A 122 22.01 6.97 5.37
N ALA A 123 22.67 6.26 6.28
CA ALA A 123 23.88 6.69 6.96
C ALA A 123 25.04 5.83 6.43
#